data_AF-A0A504UGK7-F1
#
_entry.id   AF-A0A504UGK7-F1
#
_cell.length_a   1.000
_cell.length_b   1.000
_cell.length_c   1.000
_cell.angle_alpha   90.00
_cell.angle_beta   90.00
_cell.angle_gamma   90.00
#
_symmetry.space_group_name_H-M   'P 1'
#
loop_
_entity.id
_entity.type
_entity.pdbx_description
1 polymer ?
#
loop_
_entity_poly.entity_id
_entity_poly.type
_entity_poly.pdbx_seq_one_letter_code
_entity_poly.pdbx_strand_id
1 'polypeptide(L)'
;MITGRQIAAARALLGLTAADLARQVELPLATVEEMEARATACPDDRSEVEVLRTALEKAGITFIDERVTSAAGGPGVRLSVPLSTSHDTDVSGTVQYPEMAKDGPFGAGG
;
A
#
# COMPACT_ATOMS: atom_id res chain seq x y z
N MET A 1 -13.46 1.39 -0.42
CA MET A 1 -13.81 2.74 -0.93
C MET A 1 -12.55 3.59 -0.86
N ILE A 2 -12.03 4.07 -2.01
CA ILE A 2 -10.77 4.83 -2.04
C ILE A 2 -10.99 6.35 -2.05
N THR A 3 -10.05 7.10 -1.49
CA THR A 3 -10.04 8.57 -1.47
C THR A 3 -9.15 9.15 -2.57
N GLY A 4 -9.38 10.41 -2.96
CA GLY A 4 -8.50 11.14 -3.88
C GLY A 4 -7.06 11.23 -3.36
N ARG A 5 -6.89 11.37 -2.04
CA ARG A 5 -5.58 11.39 -1.38
C ARG A 5 -4.85 10.05 -1.51
N GLN A 6 -5.57 8.92 -1.50
CA GLN A 6 -4.96 7.62 -1.76
C GLN A 6 -4.52 7.48 -3.22
N ILE A 7 -5.29 8.01 -4.18
CA ILE A 7 -4.90 8.03 -5.60
C ILE A 7 -3.60 8.83 -5.78
N ALA A 8 -3.53 10.04 -5.21
CA ALA A 8 -2.35 10.89 -5.27
C ALA A 8 -1.12 10.21 -4.60
N ALA A 9 -1.32 9.56 -3.45
CA ALA A 9 -0.26 8.84 -2.75
C ALA A 9 0.24 7.64 -3.56
N ALA A 10 -0.66 6.84 -4.14
CA ALA A 10 -0.32 5.71 -4.99
C ALA A 10 0.52 6.16 -6.19
N ARG A 11 0.10 7.24 -6.84
CA ARG A 11 0.83 7.84 -7.96
C ARG A 11 2.24 8.27 -7.56
N ALA A 12 2.39 8.91 -6.41
CA ALA A 12 3.68 9.33 -5.88
C ALA A 12 4.61 8.13 -5.59
N LEU A 13 4.07 7.03 -5.03
CA LEU A 13 4.83 5.80 -4.79
C LEU A 13 5.35 5.15 -6.08
N LEU A 14 4.59 5.26 -7.17
CA LEU A 14 4.97 4.74 -8.48
C LEU A 14 5.87 5.70 -9.29
N GLY A 15 6.16 6.91 -8.77
CA GLY A 15 6.93 7.92 -9.50
C GLY A 15 6.22 8.47 -10.74
N LEU A 16 4.88 8.39 -10.79
CA LEU A 16 4.07 8.82 -11.93
C LEU A 16 3.66 10.30 -11.80
N THR A 17 3.58 11.01 -12.93
CA THR A 17 2.90 12.31 -12.99
C THR A 17 1.39 12.11 -13.22
N ALA A 18 0.56 13.13 -12.92
CA ALA A 18 -0.89 13.04 -13.19
C ALA A 18 -1.17 12.81 -14.68
N ALA A 19 -0.35 13.39 -15.56
CA ALA A 19 -0.41 13.16 -17.01
C ALA A 19 -0.03 11.73 -17.41
N ASP A 20 0.92 11.09 -16.71
CA ASP A 20 1.26 9.68 -16.96
C ASP A 20 0.08 8.77 -16.60
N LEU A 21 -0.52 8.99 -15.43
CA LEU A 21 -1.67 8.24 -14.99
C LEU A 21 -2.85 8.44 -15.94
N ALA A 22 -3.17 9.69 -16.30
CA ALA A 22 -4.23 10.03 -17.25
C ALA A 22 -4.08 9.30 -18.59
N ARG A 23 -2.85 9.24 -19.13
CA ARG A 23 -2.55 8.49 -20.35
C ARG A 23 -2.73 6.97 -20.18
N GLN A 24 -2.34 6.41 -19.04
CA GLN A 24 -2.48 4.97 -18.77
C GLN A 24 -3.94 4.54 -18.64
N VAL A 25 -4.81 5.41 -18.12
CA VAL A 25 -6.22 5.11 -17.89
C VAL A 25 -7.17 5.66 -18.96
N GLU A 26 -6.63 6.31 -20.00
CA GLU A 26 -7.40 6.95 -21.08
C GLU A 26 -8.44 7.97 -20.56
N LEU A 27 -8.13 8.65 -19.45
CA LEU A 27 -8.97 9.70 -18.88
C LEU A 27 -8.36 11.09 -19.17
N PRO A 28 -9.19 12.15 -19.26
CA PRO A 28 -8.69 13.52 -19.31
C PRO A 28 -7.85 13.85 -18.08
N LEU A 29 -6.77 14.61 -18.25
CA LEU A 29 -5.92 15.07 -17.14
C LEU A 29 -6.74 15.79 -16.05
N ALA A 30 -7.66 16.67 -16.46
CA ALA A 30 -8.54 17.39 -15.54
C ALA A 30 -9.38 16.43 -14.68
N THR A 31 -9.87 15.33 -15.24
CA THR A 31 -10.62 14.31 -14.48
C THR A 31 -9.74 13.67 -13.42
N VAL A 32 -8.50 13.31 -13.75
CA VAL A 32 -7.55 12.73 -12.78
C VAL A 32 -7.22 13.74 -11.66
N GLU A 33 -6.95 14.99 -12.01
CA GLU A 33 -6.66 16.06 -11.03
C GLU A 33 -7.86 16.34 -10.12
N GLU A 34 -9.08 16.39 -10.67
CA GLU A 34 -10.32 16.52 -9.90
C GLU A 34 -10.53 15.32 -8.96
N MET A 35 -10.15 14.11 -9.37
CA MET A 35 -10.23 12.93 -8.52
C MET A 35 -9.22 12.98 -7.39
N GLU A 36 -7.97 13.36 -7.66
CA GLU A 36 -6.93 13.50 -6.65
C GLU A 36 -7.24 14.61 -5.63
N ALA A 37 -7.85 15.71 -6.07
CA ALA A 37 -8.21 16.85 -5.22
C ALA A 37 -9.35 16.54 -4.23
N ARG A 38 -10.10 15.45 -4.45
CA ARG A 38 -11.24 15.11 -3.60
C ARG A 38 -10.79 14.50 -2.27
N ALA A 39 -11.06 15.25 -1.19
CA ALA A 39 -10.70 14.83 0.17
C ALA A 39 -11.58 13.69 0.72
N THR A 40 -12.84 13.62 0.28
CA THR A 40 -13.78 12.58 0.70
C THR A 40 -13.66 11.34 -0.18
N ALA A 41 -14.08 10.21 0.38
CA ALA A 41 -14.12 8.96 -0.36
C ALA A 41 -15.00 9.10 -1.61
N CYS A 42 -14.51 8.62 -2.75
CA CYS A 42 -15.27 8.66 -3.98
C CYS A 42 -16.36 7.57 -3.94
N PRO A 43 -17.59 7.86 -4.39
CA PRO A 43 -18.62 6.83 -4.51
C PRO A 43 -18.11 5.66 -5.36
N ASP A 44 -18.31 4.43 -4.88
CA ASP A 44 -17.91 3.21 -5.60
C ASP A 44 -18.68 3.06 -6.94
N ASP A 45 -19.78 3.81 -7.12
CA ASP A 45 -20.61 3.81 -8.33
C ASP A 45 -20.00 4.56 -9.53
N ARG A 46 -18.85 5.22 -9.36
CA ARG A 46 -18.19 5.97 -10.45
C ARG A 46 -17.19 5.10 -11.19
N SER A 47 -17.45 4.85 -12.47
CA SER A 47 -16.58 4.08 -13.37
C SER A 47 -15.12 4.56 -13.37
N GLU A 48 -14.89 5.87 -13.32
CA GLU A 48 -13.56 6.48 -13.32
C GLU A 48 -12.70 6.05 -12.10
N VAL A 49 -13.32 5.88 -10.94
CA VAL A 49 -12.64 5.51 -9.69
C VAL A 49 -12.12 4.09 -9.80
N GLU A 50 -12.95 3.18 -10.32
CA GLU A 50 -12.58 1.78 -10.49
C GLU A 50 -11.49 1.61 -11.56
N VAL A 51 -11.54 2.41 -12.63
CA VAL A 51 -10.48 2.43 -13.66
C VAL A 51 -9.15 2.87 -13.04
N LEU A 52 -9.12 3.98 -12.29
CA LEU A 52 -7.92 4.47 -11.61
C LEU A 52 -7.40 3.45 -10.59
N ARG A 53 -8.29 2.89 -9.78
CA ARG A 53 -7.96 1.86 -8.78
C ARG A 53 -7.30 0.66 -9.43
N THR A 54 -7.94 0.08 -10.44
CA THR A 54 -7.44 -1.10 -11.14
C THR A 54 -6.09 -0.86 -11.80
N ALA A 55 -5.89 0.30 -12.43
CA ALA A 55 -4.63 0.63 -13.07
C ALA A 55 -3.48 0.74 -12.05
N LEU A 56 -3.72 1.41 -10.93
CA LEU A 56 -2.73 1.55 -9.86
C LEU A 56 -2.43 0.20 -9.21
N GLU A 57 -3.44 -0.64 -8.97
CA GLU A 57 -3.25 -1.99 -8.42
C GLU A 57 -2.40 -2.86 -9.35
N LYS A 58 -2.66 -2.82 -10.66
CA LYS A 58 -1.85 -3.51 -11.69
C LYS A 58 -0.42 -3.00 -11.75
N ALA A 59 -0.19 -1.72 -11.46
CA ALA A 59 1.14 -1.13 -11.39
C ALA A 59 1.90 -1.49 -10.09
N GLY A 60 1.30 -2.26 -9.19
CA GLY A 60 1.96 -2.74 -7.96
C GLY A 60 1.58 -1.95 -6.71
N ILE A 61 0.37 -1.40 -6.66
CA ILE A 61 -0.18 -0.76 -5.46
C ILE A 61 -1.18 -1.69 -4.78
N THR A 62 -1.24 -1.63 -3.45
CA THR A 62 -2.36 -2.16 -2.67
C THR A 62 -2.96 -1.03 -1.84
N PHE A 63 -4.28 -0.83 -1.96
CA PHE A 63 -5.02 0.10 -1.12
C PHE A 63 -5.37 -0.53 0.23
N ILE A 64 -5.28 0.26 1.30
CA ILE A 64 -5.64 -0.13 2.65
C ILE A 64 -6.89 0.66 3.03
N ASP A 65 -8.01 -0.03 3.23
CA ASP A 65 -9.25 0.59 3.72
C ASP A 65 -9.16 0.91 5.21
N GLU A 66 -9.98 1.86 5.67
CA GLU A 66 -10.07 2.35 7.06
C GLU A 66 -10.27 1.25 8.13
N ARG A 67 -10.70 0.04 7.73
CA ARG A 67 -11.02 -1.07 8.65
C ARG A 67 -10.12 -2.30 8.51
N VAL A 68 -8.97 -2.20 7.82
CA VAL A 68 -8.02 -3.31 7.66
C VAL A 68 -6.84 -3.16 8.63
N THR A 69 -6.50 -4.27 9.28
CA THR A 69 -5.64 -4.45 10.46
C THR A 69 -4.48 -3.45 10.61
N SER A 70 -4.76 -2.34 11.28
CA SER A 70 -3.83 -1.67 12.17
C SER A 70 -4.65 -1.13 13.31
N ALA A 71 -4.37 -1.55 14.55
CA ALA A 71 -5.15 -1.22 15.73
C ALA A 71 -5.28 0.30 16.02
N ALA A 72 -4.60 1.15 15.23
CA ALA A 72 -4.67 2.61 15.24
C ALA A 72 -4.52 3.26 13.84
N GLY A 73 -4.68 2.51 12.73
CA GLY A 73 -4.42 3.00 11.37
C GLY A 73 -5.67 3.51 10.63
N GLY A 74 -5.50 4.52 9.78
CA GLY A 74 -6.51 5.01 8.84
C GLY A 74 -6.28 4.51 7.39
N PRO A 75 -7.08 4.98 6.42
CA PRO A 75 -6.93 4.60 5.01
C PRO A 75 -5.52 4.92 4.49
N GLY A 76 -4.95 4.00 3.72
CA GLY A 76 -3.56 4.06 3.30
C GLY A 76 -3.29 3.41 1.94
N VAL A 77 -2.02 3.42 1.55
CA VAL A 77 -1.52 2.85 0.29
C VAL A 77 -0.15 2.23 0.56
N ARG A 78 0.14 1.08 -0.03
CA ARG A 78 1.46 0.43 0.02
C ARG A 78 1.87 -0.12 -1.34
N LEU A 79 3.17 -0.31 -1.53
CA LEU A 79 3.71 -1.10 -2.63
C LEU A 79 3.37 -2.58 -2.41
N SER A 80 2.96 -3.25 -3.47
CA SER A 80 2.75 -4.69 -3.51
C SER A 80 4.11 -5.39 -3.61
N VAL A 81 4.28 -6.49 -2.87
CA VAL A 81 5.47 -7.34 -3.01
C VAL A 81 5.45 -7.94 -4.41
N PRO A 82 6.52 -7.80 -5.22
CA PRO A 82 6.61 -8.51 -6.49
C PRO A 82 6.47 -10.01 -6.20
N LEU A 83 5.63 -10.73 -6.97
CA LEU A 83 5.43 -12.18 -6.81
C LEU A 83 6.73 -12.99 -6.89
N SER A 84 7.84 -12.40 -7.33
CA SER A 84 9.18 -12.99 -7.43
C SER A 84 10.17 -12.57 -6.34
N THR A 85 9.83 -11.67 -5.42
CA THR A 85 10.68 -11.41 -4.27
C THR A 85 10.24 -12.32 -3.13
N SER A 86 10.64 -13.59 -3.23
CA SER A 86 10.93 -14.34 -2.01
C SER A 86 11.88 -13.46 -1.22
N HIS A 87 11.38 -12.82 -0.16
CA HIS A 87 12.27 -12.37 0.89
C HIS A 87 12.96 -13.64 1.36
N ASP A 88 14.19 -13.82 0.91
CA ASP A 88 15.16 -14.76 1.43
C ASP A 88 15.44 -14.33 2.88
N THR A 89 14.45 -14.54 3.72
CA THR A 89 14.65 -14.57 5.15
C THR A 89 15.21 -15.96 5.32
N ASP A 90 16.54 -16.05 5.29
CA ASP A 90 17.23 -17.25 5.74
C ASP A 90 16.84 -17.46 7.20
N VAL A 91 15.77 -18.23 7.40
CA VAL A 91 15.25 -18.60 8.73
C VAL A 91 16.21 -19.58 9.42
N SER A 92 17.30 -20.01 8.78
CA SER A 92 18.24 -20.98 9.36
C SER A 92 19.19 -20.37 10.41
N GLY A 93 19.18 -19.05 10.61
CA GLY A 93 20.11 -18.36 11.52
C GLY A 93 19.54 -17.81 12.84
N THR A 94 18.26 -18.06 13.21
CA THR A 94 17.64 -17.38 14.38
C THR A 94 18.03 -17.94 15.75
N VAL A 95 19.27 -18.36 15.91
CA VAL A 95 19.87 -18.46 17.25
C VAL A 95 21.07 -17.53 17.24
N GLN A 96 20.83 -16.25 17.55
CA GLN A 96 21.90 -15.24 17.57
C GLN A 96 22.95 -15.51 18.67
N TYR A 97 22.65 -16.36 19.65
CA TYR A 97 23.58 -16.84 20.68
C TYR A 97 23.20 -18.24 21.18
N PRO A 98 23.63 -19.34 20.52
CA PRO A 98 23.34 -20.69 20.99
C PRO A 98 24.01 -20.99 22.33
N GLU A 99 25.07 -20.25 22.70
CA GLU A 99 25.71 -20.37 24.02
C GLU A 99 24.86 -19.83 25.18
N MET A 100 23.90 -18.91 24.96
CA MET A 100 23.10 -18.34 26.06
C MET A 100 21.88 -19.20 26.44
N ALA A 101 21.52 -20.19 25.61
CA ALA A 101 20.38 -21.07 25.85
C ALA A 101 20.63 -22.16 26.91
N LYS A 102 21.88 -22.34 27.36
CA LYS A 102 22.21 -23.37 28.35
C LYS A 102 22.21 -22.87 29.80
N ASP A 103 22.44 -21.58 30.06
CA ASP A 103 22.69 -21.07 31.43
C ASP A 103 22.02 -19.70 31.75
N GLY A 104 21.01 -19.28 30.99
CA GLY A 104 20.28 -18.04 31.32
C GLY A 104 19.43 -18.21 32.59
N PRO A 105 19.56 -17.36 33.63
CA PRO A 105 18.72 -17.46 34.82
C PRO A 105 17.26 -17.28 34.43
N PHE A 106 16.37 -18.09 35.02
CA PHE A 106 14.92 -17.95 34.88
C PHE A 106 14.51 -16.54 35.33
N GLY A 107 14.37 -15.62 34.38
CA GLY A 107 13.92 -14.26 34.62
C GLY A 107 12.44 -14.26 34.94
N ALA A 108 12.11 -14.09 36.22
CA ALA A 108 10.79 -13.66 36.64
C ALA A 108 10.60 -12.18 36.23
N GLY A 109 9.79 -11.93 35.21
CA GLY A 109 9.34 -10.58 34.84
C GLY A 109 7.82 -10.59 34.77
N GLY A 110 7.18 -9.81 35.64
CA GLY A 110 5.73 -9.62 35.71
C GLY A 110 5.22 -8.48 34.82
#